data_AF-D1GWT2-F1
#
_entry.id   AF-D1GWT2-F1
#
_cell.length_a   1.000
_cell.length_b   1.000
_cell.length_c   1.000
_cell.angle_alpha   90.00
_cell.angle_beta   90.00
_cell.angle_gamma   90.00
#
_symmetry.space_group_name_H-M   'P 1'
#
loop_
_entity.id
_entity.type
_entity.pdbx_description
1 polymer ?
#
loop_
_entity_poly.entity_id
_entity_poly.type
_entity_poly.pdbx_seq_one_letter_code
_entity_poly.pdbx_strand_id
1 'polypeptide(L)'
;LGAKFPPGEKYEDVLKDGTVLCKLINKLSPGAVPKINTSGGQFKMMENINSFQAALRAYGVPDVDVFQTVDLWEQKDIAQVTNTIFALGRQTYKHPEWPGPWLGPKPADEHKR
;
A
#
# COMPACT_ATOMS: atom_id res chain seq x y z
N LEU A 1 -10.89 4.87 0.83
CA LEU A 1 -11.72 3.64 0.71
C LEU A 1 -13.13 3.79 1.29
N GLY A 2 -13.39 4.79 2.16
CA GLY A 2 -14.74 5.02 2.72
C GLY A 2 -15.16 4.03 3.81
N ALA A 3 -14.40 2.94 3.99
CA ALA A 3 -14.56 1.98 5.07
C ALA A 3 -13.83 2.45 6.34
N LYS A 4 -14.47 2.23 7.50
CA LYS A 4 -13.82 2.37 8.81
C LYS A 4 -12.98 1.13 9.08
N PHE A 5 -11.87 1.30 9.78
CA PHE A 5 -11.14 0.17 10.35
C PHE A 5 -12.06 -0.57 11.35
N PRO A 6 -12.08 -1.91 11.34
CA PRO A 6 -12.91 -2.67 12.25
C PRO A 6 -12.52 -2.39 13.71
N PRO A 7 -13.51 -2.19 14.60
CA PRO A 7 -13.24 -1.85 15.99
C PRO A 7 -12.65 -3.06 16.74
N GLY A 8 -11.58 -2.83 17.49
CA GLY A 8 -10.95 -3.87 18.33
C GLY A 8 -9.98 -4.80 17.59
N GLU A 9 -9.81 -4.65 16.27
CA GLU A 9 -8.79 -5.35 15.50
C GLU A 9 -7.50 -4.53 15.43
N LYS A 10 -6.36 -5.23 15.44
CA LYS A 10 -5.06 -4.58 15.31
C LYS A 10 -4.80 -4.20 13.85
N TYR A 11 -4.04 -3.13 13.65
CA TYR A 11 -3.67 -2.61 12.35
C TYR A 11 -3.05 -3.68 11.45
N GLU A 12 -2.10 -4.44 12.00
CA GLU A 12 -1.39 -5.51 11.31
C GLU A 12 -2.30 -6.68 10.91
N ASP A 13 -3.29 -7.02 11.74
CA ASP A 13 -4.22 -8.13 11.48
C ASP A 13 -5.17 -7.80 10.31
N VAL A 14 -5.63 -6.55 10.24
CA VAL A 14 -6.51 -6.06 9.16
C VAL A 14 -5.77 -6.01 7.81
N LEU A 15 -4.47 -5.74 7.82
CA LEU A 15 -3.67 -5.65 6.59
C LEU A 15 -3.09 -6.99 6.16
N LYS A 16 -2.99 -7.97 7.07
CA LYS A 16 -2.28 -9.23 6.89
C LYS A 16 -2.73 -10.04 5.67
N ASP A 17 -4.01 -9.96 5.31
CA ASP A 17 -4.56 -10.67 4.16
C ASP A 17 -4.21 -10.03 2.79
N GLY A 18 -3.64 -8.82 2.81
CA GLY A 18 -3.29 -8.03 1.64
C GLY A 18 -4.49 -7.47 0.85
N THR A 19 -5.73 -7.80 1.21
CA THR A 19 -6.91 -7.40 0.44
C THR A 19 -7.16 -5.90 0.52
N VAL A 20 -6.99 -5.31 1.70
CA VAL A 20 -7.11 -3.85 1.93
C VAL A 20 -6.03 -3.10 1.17
N LEU A 21 -4.80 -3.64 1.16
CA LEU A 21 -3.66 -3.05 0.44
C LEU A 21 -3.89 -3.04 -1.08
N CYS A 22 -4.33 -4.17 -1.65
CA CYS A 22 -4.68 -4.24 -3.06
C CYS A 22 -5.81 -3.28 -3.44
N LYS A 23 -6.84 -3.15 -2.59
CA LYS A 23 -7.92 -2.18 -2.79
C LYS A 23 -7.41 -0.74 -2.72
N LEU A 24 -6.45 -0.45 -1.83
CA LEU A 24 -5.84 0.87 -1.69
C LEU A 24 -5.13 1.28 -2.98
N ILE A 25 -4.23 0.45 -3.51
CA ILE A 25 -3.49 0.80 -4.73
C ILE A 25 -4.41 0.86 -5.96
N ASN A 26 -5.42 -0.01 -6.05
CA ASN A 26 -6.43 0.05 -7.11
C ASN A 26 -7.26 1.33 -7.10
N LYS A 27 -7.38 1.99 -5.94
CA LYS A 27 -8.07 3.29 -5.86
C LYS A 27 -7.21 4.43 -6.42
N LEU A 28 -5.89 4.32 -6.28
CA LEU A 28 -4.92 5.29 -6.79
C LEU A 28 -4.63 5.07 -8.28
N SER A 29 -4.43 3.81 -8.66
CA SER A 29 -4.19 3.36 -10.03
C SER A 29 -5.18 2.24 -10.37
N PRO A 30 -6.31 2.58 -11.02
CA PRO A 30 -7.33 1.60 -11.40
C PRO A 30 -6.74 0.45 -12.22
N GLY A 31 -6.91 -0.77 -11.74
CA GLY A 31 -6.44 -1.99 -12.42
C GLY A 31 -5.00 -2.40 -12.08
N ALA A 32 -4.31 -1.71 -11.16
CA ALA A 32 -2.95 -2.06 -10.75
C ALA A 32 -2.83 -3.49 -10.19
N VAL A 33 -3.86 -3.96 -9.48
CA VAL A 33 -4.02 -5.33 -9.01
C VAL A 33 -5.34 -5.89 -9.55
N PRO A 34 -5.34 -6.61 -10.69
CA PRO A 34 -6.57 -7.04 -11.34
C PRO A 34 -7.33 -8.11 -10.56
N LYS A 35 -6.63 -8.92 -9.76
CA LYS A 35 -7.21 -10.01 -8.99
C LYS A 35 -6.82 -9.88 -7.52
N ILE A 36 -7.83 -9.78 -6.66
CA ILE A 36 -7.66 -9.76 -5.20
C ILE A 36 -8.25 -11.06 -4.64
N ASN A 37 -7.42 -11.87 -3.99
CA ASN A 37 -7.86 -13.10 -3.36
C ASN A 37 -8.53 -12.76 -2.01
N THR A 38 -9.84 -12.94 -1.88
CA THR A 38 -10.57 -12.71 -0.62
C THR A 38 -10.84 -13.99 0.18
N SER A 39 -10.52 -15.14 -0.39
CA SER A 39 -10.71 -16.45 0.24
C SER A 39 -9.64 -17.45 -0.19
N GLY A 40 -9.46 -18.48 0.65
CA GLY A 40 -8.49 -19.55 0.45
C GLY A 40 -7.38 -19.56 1.50
N GLY A 41 -6.34 -20.36 1.27
CA GLY A 41 -5.24 -20.54 2.21
C GLY A 41 -4.23 -19.39 2.24
N GLN A 42 -3.32 -19.47 3.20
CA GLN A 42 -2.23 -18.53 3.46
C GLN A 42 -1.46 -18.08 2.20
N PHE A 43 -1.15 -19.00 1.27
CA PHE A 43 -0.45 -18.67 0.03
C PHE A 43 -1.16 -17.61 -0.81
N LYS A 44 -2.49 -17.66 -0.91
CA LYS A 44 -3.27 -16.68 -1.69
C LYS A 44 -3.26 -15.28 -1.07
N MET A 45 -3.14 -15.21 0.25
CA MET A 45 -3.04 -13.94 0.96
C MET A 45 -1.65 -13.33 0.80
N MET A 46 -0.60 -14.15 0.83
CA MET A 46 0.75 -13.70 0.48
C MET A 46 0.84 -13.23 -0.98
N GLU A 47 0.13 -13.88 -1.92
CA GLU A 47 0.05 -13.40 -3.31
C GLU A 47 -0.56 -12.00 -3.42
N ASN A 48 -1.55 -11.65 -2.57
CA ASN A 48 -2.08 -10.28 -2.54
C ASN A 48 -0.99 -9.29 -2.12
N ILE A 49 -0.21 -9.61 -1.09
CA ILE A 49 0.89 -8.75 -0.61
C ILE A 49 1.93 -8.55 -1.73
N ASN A 50 2.34 -9.64 -2.39
CA ASN A 50 3.29 -9.57 -3.51
C ASN A 50 2.74 -8.75 -4.68
N SER A 51 1.44 -8.90 -4.99
CA SER A 51 0.77 -8.12 -6.04
C SER A 51 0.73 -6.63 -5.69
N PHE A 52 0.47 -6.29 -4.42
CA PHE A 52 0.54 -4.92 -3.93
C PHE A 52 1.96 -4.35 -4.04
N GLN A 53 2.99 -5.08 -3.64
CA GLN A 53 4.39 -4.65 -3.77
C GLN A 53 4.78 -4.38 -5.23
N ALA A 54 4.37 -5.24 -6.16
CA ALA A 54 4.59 -5.02 -7.59
C ALA A 54 3.88 -3.74 -8.07
N ALA A 55 2.62 -3.53 -7.65
CA ALA A 55 1.85 -2.34 -7.98
C ALA A 55 2.46 -1.06 -7.39
N LEU A 56 3.03 -1.10 -6.19
CA LEU A 56 3.76 0.03 -5.59
C LEU A 56 4.94 0.47 -6.44
N ARG A 57 5.76 -0.48 -6.90
CA ARG A 57 6.92 -0.22 -7.76
C ARG A 57 6.48 0.38 -9.10
N ALA A 58 5.43 -0.18 -9.69
CA ALA A 58 4.86 0.34 -10.94
C ALA A 58 4.28 1.76 -10.76
N TYR A 59 3.74 2.08 -9.58
CA TYR A 59 3.30 3.43 -9.21
C TYR A 59 4.46 4.40 -8.93
N GLY A 60 5.70 3.91 -8.85
CA GLY A 60 6.90 4.72 -8.66
C GLY A 60 7.35 4.90 -7.22
N VAL A 61 6.87 4.05 -6.29
CA VAL A 61 7.45 3.97 -4.94
C VAL A 61 8.86 3.34 -5.05
N PRO A 62 9.91 3.96 -4.49
CA PRO A 62 11.25 3.39 -4.50
C PRO A 62 11.31 2.03 -3.81
N ASP A 63 12.10 1.10 -4.35
CA ASP A 63 12.25 -0.26 -3.79
C ASP A 63 12.67 -0.25 -2.31
N VAL A 64 13.57 0.64 -1.94
CA VAL A 64 14.06 0.79 -0.56
C VAL A 64 12.93 1.13 0.44
N ASP A 65 11.86 1.76 -0.05
CA ASP A 65 10.69 2.11 0.76
C ASP A 65 9.63 1.01 0.76
N VAL A 66 9.79 -0.09 0.00
CA VAL A 66 8.82 -1.19 -0.10
C VAL A 66 9.10 -2.28 0.94
N PHE A 67 8.16 -2.48 1.86
CA PHE A 67 8.23 -3.57 2.84
C PHE A 67 8.25 -4.97 2.21
N GLN A 68 8.82 -5.93 2.92
CA GLN A 68 8.89 -7.34 2.55
C GLN A 68 7.72 -8.14 3.11
N THR A 69 7.32 -9.23 2.47
CA THR A 69 6.13 -10.00 2.87
C THR A 69 6.18 -10.50 4.32
N VAL A 70 7.39 -10.81 4.83
CA VAL A 70 7.60 -11.20 6.24
C VAL A 70 7.34 -10.07 7.24
N ASP A 71 7.55 -8.81 6.83
CA ASP A 71 7.38 -7.63 7.70
C ASP A 71 5.93 -7.51 8.15
N LEU A 72 4.98 -7.81 7.26
CA LEU A 72 3.55 -7.82 7.54
C LEU A 72 3.05 -9.20 7.99
N TRP A 73 3.38 -10.26 7.25
CA TRP A 73 2.80 -11.58 7.48
C TRP A 73 3.22 -12.20 8.81
N GLU A 74 4.51 -12.11 9.13
CA GLU A 74 5.09 -12.55 10.42
C GLU A 74 5.21 -11.41 11.42
N GLN A 75 4.77 -10.20 11.06
CA GLN A 75 4.82 -9.01 11.89
C GLN A 75 6.26 -8.67 12.33
N LYS A 76 7.26 -8.93 11.47
CA LYS A 76 8.67 -8.65 11.76
C LYS A 76 8.97 -7.15 11.85
N ASP A 77 8.32 -6.35 11.01
CA ASP A 77 8.51 -4.90 10.97
C ASP A 77 7.26 -4.16 10.47
N ILE A 78 6.30 -3.96 11.37
CA ILE A 78 5.07 -3.20 11.07
C ILE A 78 5.34 -1.70 10.83
N ALA A 79 6.47 -1.19 11.34
CA ALA A 79 6.88 0.18 11.08
C ALA A 79 7.25 0.36 9.61
N GLN A 80 7.97 -0.59 9.01
CA GLN A 80 8.30 -0.57 7.58
C GLN A 80 7.05 -0.64 6.69
N VAL A 81 6.04 -1.44 7.06
CA VAL A 81 4.73 -1.48 6.36
C VAL A 81 4.09 -0.10 6.37
N THR A 82 4.08 0.55 7.53
CA THR A 82 3.52 1.90 7.70
C THR A 82 4.30 2.94 6.90
N ASN A 83 5.62 2.90 6.92
CA ASN A 83 6.49 3.77 6.13
C ASN A 83 6.25 3.61 4.63
N THR A 84 6.00 2.38 4.16
CA THR A 84 5.67 2.12 2.75
C THR A 84 4.37 2.81 2.35
N ILE A 85 3.35 2.77 3.20
CA ILE A 85 2.07 3.48 2.95
C ILE A 85 2.28 5.00 2.92
N PHE A 86 3.14 5.53 3.78
CA PHE A 86 3.52 6.94 3.73
C PHE A 86 4.27 7.29 2.43
N ALA A 87 5.20 6.43 1.98
CA ALA A 87 5.92 6.62 0.73
C ALA A 87 4.97 6.61 -0.48
N LEU A 88 4.01 5.68 -0.51
CA LEU A 88 2.92 5.68 -1.49
C LEU A 88 2.12 6.98 -1.46
N GLY A 89 1.72 7.43 -0.27
CA GLY A 89 1.00 8.69 -0.07
C GLY A 89 1.77 9.89 -0.63
N ARG A 90 3.09 9.97 -0.41
CA ARG A 90 3.94 11.00 -1.00
C ARG A 90 3.99 10.90 -2.53
N GLN A 91 4.03 9.70 -3.07
CA GLN A 91 4.10 9.50 -4.51
C GLN A 91 2.83 10.02 -5.20
N THR A 92 1.66 9.97 -4.57
CA THR A 92 0.40 10.53 -5.13
C THR A 92 0.48 12.00 -5.54
N TYR A 93 1.40 12.79 -4.97
CA TYR A 93 1.63 14.18 -5.40
C TYR A 93 2.16 14.32 -6.82
N LYS A 94 2.78 13.27 -7.37
CA LYS A 94 3.29 13.23 -8.75
C LYS A 94 2.27 12.71 -9.75
N HIS A 95 1.09 12.30 -9.29
CA HIS A 95 0.01 11.74 -10.11
C HIS A 95 -1.13 12.75 -10.24
N PRO A 96 -1.17 13.56 -11.32
CA PRO A 96 -2.20 14.58 -11.52
C PRO A 96 -3.61 13.99 -11.65
N GLU A 97 -3.73 12.71 -11.99
CA GLU A 97 -4.99 11.97 -12.04
C GLU A 97 -5.59 11.71 -10.66
N TRP A 98 -4.82 11.85 -9.58
CA TRP A 98 -5.31 11.68 -8.22
C TRP A 98 -5.91 12.99 -7.70
N PRO A 99 -7.24 13.07 -7.48
CA PRO A 99 -7.90 14.29 -7.02
C PRO A 99 -7.73 14.54 -5.51
N GLY A 100 -6.98 13.70 -4.81
CA GLY A 100 -6.87 13.70 -3.36
C GLY A 100 -7.85 12.73 -2.68
N PRO A 101 -7.78 12.63 -1.33
CA PRO A 101 -6.93 13.42 -0.44
C PRO A 101 -5.45 13.00 -0.51
N TRP A 102 -4.55 13.94 -0.21
CA TRP A 102 -3.12 13.65 -0.07
C TRP A 102 -2.74 13.39 1.38
N LEU A 103 -1.72 12.56 1.56
CA LEU A 103 -1.20 12.20 2.87
C LEU A 103 0.00 13.09 3.22
N GLY A 104 -0.16 13.95 4.23
CA GLY A 104 0.88 14.89 4.67
C GLY A 104 0.97 16.16 3.80
N PRO A 105 1.91 17.08 4.06
CA PRO A 105 2.11 18.29 3.26
C PRO A 105 2.68 17.99 1.87
N LYS A 106 2.45 18.88 0.90
CA LYS A 106 3.02 18.76 -0.44
C LYS A 106 4.55 18.72 -0.34
N PRO A 107 5.22 17.68 -0.85
CA PRO A 107 6.68 17.65 -0.92
C PRO A 107 7.15 18.89 -1.67
N ALA A 108 8.17 19.58 -1.14
CA ALA A 108 8.75 20.72 -1.83
C ALA A 108 9.27 20.25 -3.20
N ASP A 109 8.87 20.96 -4.26
CA ASP A 109 9.40 20.73 -5.60
C ASP A 109 10.93 20.96 -5.56
N GLU A 110 11.71 19.96 -5.95
CA GLU A 110 13.17 20.08 -5.98
C GLU A 110 13.55 21.15 -7.02
N HIS A 111 14.06 22.28 -6.54
CA HIS A 111 14.64 23.31 -7.40
C HIS A 111 15.98 22.78 -7.93
N LYS A 112 15.96 22.20 -9.13
CA LYS A 112 17.20 21.93 -9.88
C LYS A 112 17.90 23.27 -10.11
N ARG A 113 19.09 23.41 -9.55
CA ARG A 113 19.98 24.56 -9.75
C ARG A 113 20.61 24.51 -11.14
#